data_AF-A0A0H5Q1S4-F1
#
_entry.id   AF-A0A0H5Q1S4-F1
#
_cell.length_a   1.000
_cell.length_b   1.000
_cell.length_c   1.000
_cell.angle_alpha   90.00
_cell.angle_beta   90.00
_cell.angle_gamma   90.00
#
_symmetry.space_group_name_H-M   'P 1'
#
loop_
_entity.id
_entity.type
_entity.pdbx_description
1 polymer ?
#
loop_
_entity_poly.entity_id
_entity_poly.type
_entity_poly.pdbx_seq_one_letter_code
_entity_poly.pdbx_strand_id
1 'polypeptide(L)'
;MTTKRTETVIIRLTPDEKKSLLLRKTKPRLAEWLRELALGQKPKRQPKSVDPALLFELNRIGVNLNQIARHCHQAPVSMETVNIALALQHIEARLREVLDRAD
;
A
#
# COMPACT_ATOMS: atom_id res chain seq x y z
N MET A 1 -13.00 11.64 8.78
CA MET A 1 -13.82 12.36 7.78
C MET A 1 -12.92 13.33 7.02
N THR A 2 -12.86 13.26 5.69
CA THR A 2 -12.04 14.17 4.88
C THR A 2 -12.77 15.52 4.74
N THR A 3 -12.24 16.58 5.34
CA THR A 3 -12.81 17.93 5.24
C THR A 3 -12.84 18.40 3.78
N LYS A 4 -14.00 18.80 3.28
CA LYS A 4 -14.17 19.35 1.93
C LYS A 4 -13.55 20.74 1.87
N ARG A 5 -12.86 21.05 0.76
CA ARG A 5 -12.30 22.39 0.49
C ARG A 5 -13.36 23.21 -0.23
N THR A 6 -13.77 24.33 0.37
CA THR A 6 -14.81 25.24 -0.14
C THR A 6 -14.24 26.52 -0.74
N GLU A 7 -13.11 27.00 -0.18
CA GLU A 7 -12.47 28.25 -0.61
C GLU A 7 -11.62 28.10 -1.87
N THR A 8 -11.65 29.12 -2.73
CA THR A 8 -10.91 29.17 -3.99
C THR A 8 -9.94 30.37 -4.03
N VAL A 9 -8.73 30.14 -4.52
CA VAL A 9 -7.72 31.17 -4.76
C VAL A 9 -7.42 31.23 -6.26
N ILE A 10 -7.62 32.39 -6.88
CA ILE A 10 -7.34 32.63 -8.31
C ILE A 10 -6.03 33.41 -8.43
N ILE A 11 -5.10 32.91 -9.23
CA ILE A 11 -3.80 33.54 -9.50
C ILE A 11 -3.74 33.86 -10.99
N ARG A 12 -3.46 35.13 -11.34
CA ARG A 12 -3.18 35.53 -12.72
C ARG A 12 -1.70 35.28 -13.01
N LEU A 13 -1.42 34.70 -14.18
CA LEU A 13 -0.09 34.32 -14.61
C LEU A 13 0.12 34.77 -16.05
N THR A 14 1.34 35.14 -16.38
CA THR A 14 1.80 35.25 -17.77
C THR A 14 1.94 33.86 -18.40
N PRO A 15 1.98 33.75 -19.74
CA PRO A 15 2.17 32.47 -20.43
C PRO A 15 3.47 31.75 -20.01
N ASP A 16 4.56 32.49 -19.83
CA ASP A 16 5.86 31.95 -19.47
C ASP A 16 5.92 31.44 -18.02
N GLU A 17 5.26 32.15 -17.09
CA GLU A 17 5.11 31.68 -15.72
C GLU A 17 4.29 30.38 -15.68
N LYS A 18 3.19 30.32 -16.44
CA LYS A 18 2.38 29.09 -16.52
C LYS A 18 3.19 27.93 -17.07
N LYS A 19 4.01 28.15 -18.11
CA LYS A 19 4.89 27.12 -18.67
C LYS A 19 5.95 26.65 -17.65
N SER A 20 6.56 27.59 -16.95
CA SER A 20 7.55 27.32 -15.90
C SER A 20 6.95 26.50 -14.75
N LEU A 21 5.73 26.81 -14.33
CA LEU A 21 5.02 26.06 -13.29
C LEU A 21 4.67 24.63 -13.74
N LEU A 22 4.26 24.46 -15.01
CA LEU A 22 3.97 23.13 -15.57
C LEU A 22 5.22 22.26 -15.69
N LEU A 23 6.39 22.84 -15.95
CA LEU A 23 7.68 22.13 -15.98
C LEU A 23 8.14 21.71 -14.57
N ARG A 24 7.88 22.54 -13.55
CA ARG A 24 8.31 22.29 -12.16
C ARG A 24 7.38 21.38 -11.36
N LYS A 25 6.16 21.12 -11.85
CA LYS A 25 5.17 20.34 -11.09
C LYS A 25 5.67 18.91 -10.85
N THR A 26 5.60 18.46 -9.60
CA THR A 26 5.91 17.06 -9.23
C THR A 26 4.65 16.20 -9.08
N LYS A 27 3.47 16.80 -9.23
CA LYS A 27 2.16 16.15 -9.11
C LYS A 27 1.38 16.23 -10.42
N PRO A 28 0.39 15.34 -10.63
CA PRO A 28 -0.46 15.38 -11.83
C PRO A 28 -1.19 16.71 -11.99
N ARG A 29 -1.71 17.25 -10.88
CA ARG A 29 -2.49 18.49 -10.83
C ARG A 29 -1.66 19.65 -10.28
N LEU A 30 -1.63 20.76 -11.02
CA LEU A 30 -0.88 21.96 -10.65
C LEU A 30 -1.37 22.58 -9.32
N ALA A 31 -2.68 22.61 -9.08
CA ALA A 31 -3.26 23.16 -7.86
C ALA A 31 -2.90 22.36 -6.58
N GLU A 32 -2.66 21.05 -6.70
CA GLU A 32 -2.20 20.23 -5.58
C GLU A 32 -0.75 20.54 -5.24
N TRP A 33 0.11 20.59 -6.26
CA TRP A 33 1.52 20.95 -6.10
C TRP A 33 1.72 22.38 -5.57
N LEU A 34 1.01 23.37 -6.12
CA LEU A 34 1.07 24.76 -5.65
C LEU A 34 0.64 24.89 -4.19
N ARG A 35 -0.36 24.12 -3.75
CA ARG A 35 -0.81 24.12 -2.37
C ARG A 35 0.22 23.50 -1.43
N GLU A 36 0.80 22.35 -1.81
CA GLU A 36 1.87 21.73 -1.02
C GLU A 36 3.05 22.69 -0.89
N LEU A 37 3.41 23.38 -1.99
CA LEU A 37 4.48 24.37 -2.02
C LEU A 37 4.17 25.61 -1.17
N ALA A 38 2.99 26.20 -1.31
CA ALA A 38 2.58 27.41 -0.59
C ALA A 38 2.34 27.18 0.91
N LEU A 39 1.94 25.97 1.32
CA LEU A 39 1.72 25.60 2.72
C LEU A 39 2.94 24.90 3.37
N GLY A 40 4.09 24.82 2.67
CA GLY A 40 5.29 24.17 3.17
C GLY A 40 5.10 22.68 3.53
N GLN A 41 4.13 22.01 2.90
CA GLN A 41 3.81 20.62 3.20
C GLN A 41 4.87 19.72 2.58
N LYS A 42 5.47 18.83 3.40
CA LYS A 42 6.34 17.79 2.87
C LYS A 42 5.54 16.95 1.86
N PRO A 43 6.03 16.76 0.63
CA PRO A 43 5.31 15.99 -0.36
C PRO A 43 5.01 14.61 0.22
N LYS A 44 3.73 14.22 0.24
CA LYS A 44 3.35 12.87 0.67
C LYS A 44 4.16 11.90 -0.18
N ARG A 45 4.99 11.08 0.48
CA ARG A 45 5.74 10.00 -0.17
C ARG A 45 4.72 9.21 -0.99
N GLN A 46 4.89 9.23 -2.31
CA GLN A 46 4.12 8.34 -3.15
C GLN A 46 4.50 6.91 -2.72
N PRO A 47 3.53 6.02 -2.46
CA PRO A 47 3.85 4.62 -2.26
C PRO A 47 4.68 4.16 -3.46
N LYS A 48 5.76 3.41 -3.19
CA LYS A 48 6.60 2.87 -4.26
C LYS A 48 5.69 2.12 -5.24
N SER A 49 5.95 2.27 -6.54
CA SER A 49 5.28 1.44 -7.54
C SER A 49 5.68 0.00 -7.27
N VAL A 50 4.74 -0.78 -6.75
CA VAL A 50 4.85 -2.23 -6.54
C VAL A 50 3.94 -2.86 -7.59
N ASP A 51 4.37 -3.98 -8.16
CA ASP A 51 3.56 -4.73 -9.12
C ASP A 51 2.18 -5.07 -8.51
N PRO A 52 1.07 -4.62 -9.14
CA PRO A 52 -0.27 -4.95 -8.69
C PRO A 52 -0.54 -6.46 -8.57
N ALA A 53 0.10 -7.28 -9.42
CA ALA A 53 -0.06 -8.73 -9.36
C ALA A 53 0.53 -9.31 -8.06
N LEU A 54 1.71 -8.81 -7.62
CA LEU A 54 2.31 -9.20 -6.35
C LEU A 54 1.45 -8.81 -5.15
N LEU A 55 0.83 -7.63 -5.19
CA LEU A 55 -0.09 -7.21 -4.13
C LEU A 55 -1.34 -8.09 -4.06
N PHE A 56 -1.84 -8.55 -5.20
CA PHE A 56 -2.98 -9.46 -5.25
C PHE A 56 -2.64 -10.84 -4.68
N GLU A 57 -1.50 -11.40 -5.04
CA GLU A 57 -1.05 -12.68 -4.48
C GLU A 57 -0.78 -12.58 -2.98
N LEU A 58 -0.16 -11.50 -2.51
CA LEU A 58 0.01 -11.25 -1.08
C LEU A 58 -1.35 -11.16 -0.35
N ASN A 59 -2.35 -10.53 -0.97
CA ASN A 59 -3.69 -10.47 -0.42
C ASN A 59 -4.31 -11.87 -0.28
N ARG A 60 -4.19 -12.73 -1.31
CA ARG A 60 -4.68 -14.12 -1.27
C ARG A 60 -4.04 -14.92 -0.15
N ILE A 61 -2.74 -14.78 0.04
CA ILE A 61 -2.02 -15.42 1.15
C ILE A 61 -2.60 -14.95 2.50
N GLY A 62 -2.77 -13.64 2.67
CA GLY A 62 -3.35 -13.06 3.89
C GLY A 62 -4.79 -13.52 4.16
N VAL A 63 -5.61 -13.65 3.12
CA VAL A 63 -6.99 -14.15 3.22
C VAL A 63 -7.00 -15.61 3.70
N ASN A 64 -6.19 -16.48 3.10
CA ASN A 64 -6.10 -17.88 3.49
C ASN A 64 -5.63 -18.03 4.95
N LEU A 65 -4.61 -17.26 5.35
CA LEU A 65 -4.10 -17.29 6.72
C LEU A 65 -5.16 -16.83 7.73
N ASN A 66 -5.95 -15.82 7.40
CA ASN A 66 -7.04 -15.35 8.25
C ASN A 66 -8.19 -16.38 8.34
N GLN A 67 -8.48 -17.13 7.28
CA GLN A 67 -9.45 -18.23 7.33
C GLN A 67 -8.99 -19.34 8.27
N ILE A 68 -7.72 -19.74 8.18
CA ILE A 68 -7.11 -20.73 9.08
C ILE A 68 -7.16 -20.24 10.54
N ALA A 69 -6.78 -18.99 10.79
CA ALA A 69 -6.82 -18.39 12.12
C ALA A 69 -8.24 -18.40 12.71
N ARG A 70 -9.26 -18.01 11.92
CA ARG A 70 -10.66 -18.06 12.35
C ARG A 70 -11.13 -19.48 12.63
N HIS A 71 -10.77 -20.43 11.78
CA HIS A 71 -11.13 -21.83 11.96
C HIS A 71 -10.51 -22.40 13.25
N CYS A 72 -9.22 -22.14 13.49
CA CYS A 72 -8.54 -22.53 14.73
C CYS A 72 -9.11 -21.83 15.97
N HIS A 73 -9.61 -20.60 15.84
CA HIS A 73 -10.21 -19.88 16.95
C HIS A 73 -11.62 -20.38 17.31
N GLN A 74 -12.38 -20.87 16.32
CA GLN A 74 -13.75 -21.34 16.50
C GLN A 74 -13.84 -22.85 16.83
N ALA A 75 -12.85 -23.64 16.42
CA ALA A 75 -12.82 -25.07 16.68
C ALA A 75 -12.31 -25.39 18.10
N PRO A 76 -12.94 -26.32 18.85
CA PRO A 76 -12.32 -26.89 20.04
C PRO A 76 -11.02 -27.61 19.64
N VAL A 77 -10.01 -27.56 20.51
CA VAL A 77 -8.71 -28.20 20.26
C VAL A 77 -8.94 -29.69 19.97
N SER A 78 -8.66 -30.09 18.73
CA SER A 78 -8.87 -31.45 18.23
C SER A 78 -7.64 -31.92 17.46
N MET A 79 -7.59 -33.22 17.16
CA MET A 79 -6.55 -33.80 16.28
C MET A 79 -6.46 -33.07 14.93
N GLU A 80 -7.57 -32.52 14.43
CA GLU A 80 -7.59 -31.73 13.19
C GLU A 80 -6.82 -30.41 13.34
N THR A 81 -6.99 -29.71 14.45
CA THR A 81 -6.23 -28.48 14.75
C THR A 81 -4.73 -28.75 14.87
N VAL A 82 -4.35 -29.90 15.45
CA VAL A 82 -2.95 -30.35 15.55
C VAL A 82 -2.37 -30.66 14.16
N ASN A 83 -3.14 -31.34 13.30
CA ASN A 83 -2.72 -31.64 11.92
C ASN A 83 -2.55 -30.36 11.09
N ILE A 84 -3.43 -29.37 11.25
CA ILE A 84 -3.30 -28.06 10.59
C ILE A 84 -2.01 -27.36 11.06
N ALA A 85 -1.71 -27.36 12.36
CA ALA A 85 -0.50 -26.76 12.89
C ALA A 85 0.78 -27.43 12.33
N LEU A 86 0.80 -28.77 12.25
CA LEU A 86 1.91 -29.53 11.66
C LEU A 86 2.10 -29.22 10.17
N ALA A 87 1.00 -29.13 9.41
CA ALA A 87 1.04 -28.78 8.00
C ALA A 87 1.59 -27.36 7.77
N LEU A 88 1.17 -26.38 8.59
CA LEU A 88 1.68 -25.01 8.55
C LEU A 88 3.18 -24.95 8.88
N GLN A 89 3.62 -25.69 9.90
CA GLN A 89 5.03 -25.77 10.27
C GLN A 89 5.88 -26.35 9.12
N HIS A 90 5.35 -27.35 8.42
CA HIS A 90 6.02 -27.94 7.26
C HIS A 90 6.12 -26.93 6.09
N ILE A 91 5.04 -26.19 5.81
CA ILE A 91 5.04 -25.14 4.78
C ILE A 91 6.06 -24.03 5.14
N GLU A 92 6.10 -23.61 6.40
CA GLU A 92 7.06 -22.63 6.89
C GLU A 92 8.52 -23.09 6.68
N ALA A 93 8.83 -24.33 7.07
CA ALA A 93 10.16 -24.90 6.89
C ALA A 93 10.59 -24.92 5.41
N ARG A 94 9.67 -25.30 4.51
CA ARG A 94 9.93 -25.32 3.06
C ARG A 94 10.09 -23.92 2.48
N LEU A 95 9.33 -22.95 2.96
CA LEU A 95 9.49 -21.55 2.56
C LEU A 95 10.85 -20.99 3.01
N ARG A 96 11.31 -21.31 4.22
CA ARG A 96 12.66 -20.93 4.66
C ARG A 96 13.74 -21.55 3.78
N GLU A 97 13.64 -22.84 3.44
CA GLU A 97 14.59 -23.48 2.52
C GLU A 97 14.66 -22.79 1.15
N VAL A 98 13.53 -22.29 0.65
CA VAL A 98 13.50 -21.56 -0.64
C VAL A 98 14.11 -20.17 -0.50
N LEU A 99 13.84 -19.47 0.61
CA LEU A 99 14.43 -18.16 0.89
C LEU A 99 15.95 -18.25 1.06
N ASP A 100 16.43 -19.23 1.81
CA ASP A 100 17.87 -19.46 2.04
C ASP A 100 18.64 -19.83 0.75
N ARG A 101 17.94 -20.29 -0.30
CA ARG A 101 18.52 -20.58 -1.63
C ARG A 101 18.43 -19.40 -2.60
N ALA A 102 17.62 -18.40 -2.27
CA ALA A 102 17.40 -17.23 -3.10
C ALA A 102 18.36 -16.07 -2.75
N ASP A 103 19.02 -16.14 -1.59
CA ASP A 103 20.22 -15.38 -1.22
C ASP A 103 21.50 -16.02 -1.78
#